data_AF-A0A3A3YP38-F1
#
_entry.id   AF-A0A3A3YP38-F1
#
_cell.length_a   1.000
_cell.length_b   1.000
_cell.length_c   1.000
_cell.angle_alpha   90.00
_cell.angle_beta   90.00
_cell.angle_gamma   90.00
#
_symmetry.space_group_name_H-M   'P 1'
#
loop_
_entity.id
_entity.type
_entity.pdbx_description
1 polymer ?
#
loop_
_entity_poly.entity_id
_entity_poly.type
_entity_poly.pdbx_seq_one_letter_code
_entity_poly.pdbx_strand_id
1 'polypeptide(L)'
;MAGFPDHRRFALVALDEAGLLYALRSLEDPALRFLVAPPAPFFPDYAPELDDEQAALLGLGSAEDALVLVVVTPGASPADATANLLAPVVVNQRTRTAAQVVLDQDLPLHAPLGG
;
A
#
# COMPACT_ATOMS: atom_id res chain seq x y z
N MET A 1 -8.56 7.08 -1.70
CA MET A 1 -8.15 6.12 -0.64
C MET A 1 -9.41 5.72 0.14
N ALA A 2 -9.50 4.51 0.69
CA ALA A 2 -10.64 4.14 1.54
C ALA A 2 -10.75 5.13 2.73
N GLY A 3 -11.96 5.59 3.03
CA GLY A 3 -12.21 6.61 4.06
C GLY A 3 -11.93 8.07 3.65
N PHE A 4 -11.36 8.32 2.46
CA PHE A 4 -11.04 9.67 1.96
C PHE A 4 -11.48 9.83 0.49
N PRO A 5 -12.79 9.86 0.20
CA PRO A 5 -13.32 9.87 -1.18
C PRO A 5 -13.04 11.16 -1.96
N ASP A 6 -12.84 12.28 -1.25
CA ASP A 6 -12.56 13.59 -1.84
C ASP A 6 -11.07 13.82 -2.14
N HIS A 7 -10.19 12.97 -1.59
CA HIS A 7 -8.76 13.02 -1.85
C HIS A 7 -8.41 11.99 -2.93
N ARG A 8 -8.07 12.50 -4.12
CA ARG A 8 -7.88 11.67 -5.32
C ARG A 8 -6.48 11.73 -5.90
N ARG A 9 -5.64 12.70 -5.50
CA ARG A 9 -4.27 12.79 -6.00
C ARG A 9 -3.30 12.66 -4.86
N PHE A 10 -2.37 11.72 -5.03
CA PHE A 10 -1.32 11.46 -4.06
C PHE A 10 0.04 11.45 -4.75
N ALA A 11 1.06 11.88 -4.01
CA ALA A 11 2.45 11.66 -4.38
C ALA A 11 3.06 10.62 -3.43
N LEU A 12 3.80 9.67 -4.01
CA LEU A 12 4.63 8.73 -3.25
C LEU A 12 6.02 9.36 -3.05
N VAL A 13 6.40 9.60 -1.80
CA VAL A 13 7.64 10.30 -1.43
C VAL A 13 8.48 9.39 -0.55
N ALA A 14 9.68 9.03 -0.98
CA ALA A 14 10.62 8.25 -0.16
C ALA A 14 10.96 8.99 1.13
N LEU A 15 11.02 8.25 2.25
CA LEU A 15 11.38 8.77 3.57
C LEU A 15 12.78 8.31 4.01
N ASP A 16 13.32 7.30 3.37
CA ASP A 16 14.68 6.80 3.55
C ASP A 16 15.36 6.56 2.20
N GLU A 17 16.69 6.43 2.22
CA GLU A 17 17.48 6.10 1.03
C GLU A 17 17.43 4.60 0.68
N ALA A 18 16.97 3.76 1.60
CA ALA A 18 16.90 2.31 1.44
C ALA A 18 15.69 1.87 0.58
N GLY A 19 14.73 2.76 0.34
CA GLY A 19 13.48 2.45 -0.35
C GLY A 19 12.55 1.55 0.46
N LEU A 20 12.61 1.63 1.79
CA LEU A 20 11.81 0.79 2.68
C LEU A 20 10.56 1.50 3.18
N LEU A 21 10.62 2.82 3.33
CA LEU A 21 9.49 3.63 3.79
C LEU A 21 9.21 4.79 2.86
N TYR A 22 7.92 5.00 2.62
CA TYR A 22 7.40 6.08 1.81
C TYR A 22 6.23 6.76 2.53
N ALA A 23 6.05 8.04 2.25
CA ALA A 23 4.81 8.75 2.54
C ALA A 23 3.98 8.83 1.26
N LEU A 24 2.77 8.28 1.29
CA LEU A 24 1.74 8.54 0.29
C LEU A 24 0.96 9.80 0.73
N ARG A 25 1.29 10.95 0.14
CA ARG A 25 0.80 12.28 0.59
C ARG A 25 -0.28 12.80 -0.35
N SER A 26 -1.40 13.27 0.19
CA SER A 26 -2.41 13.95 -0.63
C SER A 26 -1.84 15.25 -1.19
N LEU A 27 -2.20 15.58 -2.43
CA LEU A 27 -1.89 16.86 -3.05
C LEU A 27 -2.97 17.92 -2.77
N GLU A 28 -4.09 17.51 -2.17
CA GLU A 28 -5.17 18.40 -1.74
C GLU A 28 -5.03 18.81 -0.27
N ASP A 29 -4.57 17.90 0.59
CA ASP A 29 -4.36 18.14 2.02
C ASP A 29 -2.97 17.69 2.47
N PRO A 30 -2.05 18.62 2.76
CA PRO A 30 -0.72 18.32 3.25
C PRO A 30 -0.68 17.55 4.59
N ALA A 31 -1.75 17.63 5.39
CA ALA A 31 -1.86 16.88 6.65
C ALA A 31 -2.23 15.41 6.42
N LEU A 32 -2.88 15.09 5.29
CA LEU A 32 -3.26 13.73 4.94
C LEU A 32 -2.10 12.99 4.29
N ARG A 33 -1.52 12.06 5.04
CA ARG A 33 -0.47 11.16 4.55
C ARG A 33 -0.59 9.78 5.19
N PHE A 34 -0.24 8.76 4.42
CA PHE A 34 -0.10 7.39 4.90
C PHE A 34 1.37 6.98 4.85
N LEU A 35 1.85 6.33 5.91
CA LEU A 35 3.13 5.64 5.85
C LEU A 35 2.90 4.31 5.13
N VAL A 36 3.71 4.03 4.11
CA VAL A 36 3.57 2.83 3.29
C VAL A 36 4.94 2.23 2.99
N ALA A 37 4.97 0.93 2.72
CA ALA A 37 6.19 0.19 2.41
C ALA A 37 5.95 -0.82 1.27
N PRO A 38 6.96 -1.13 0.44
CA PRO A 38 6.93 -2.35 -0.36
C PRO A 38 6.91 -3.56 0.60
N PRO A 39 6.07 -4.59 0.37
CA PRO A 39 5.97 -5.70 1.31
C PRO A 39 7.17 -6.65 1.24
N ALA A 40 7.77 -6.85 0.07
CA ALA A 40 8.76 -7.91 -0.17
C ALA A 40 9.96 -7.94 0.81
N PRO A 41 10.55 -6.80 1.25
CA PRO A 41 11.63 -6.83 2.24
C PRO A 41 11.24 -7.33 3.63
N PHE A 42 9.96 -7.27 3.98
CA PHE A 42 9.43 -7.62 5.31
C PHE A 42 8.62 -8.93 5.28
N PHE A 43 7.97 -9.21 4.16
CA PHE A 43 7.05 -10.33 3.96
C PHE A 43 7.37 -10.98 2.60
N PRO A 44 8.47 -11.75 2.48
CA PRO A 44 8.94 -12.28 1.20
C PRO A 44 7.95 -13.26 0.55
N ASP A 45 7.14 -13.94 1.36
CA ASP A 45 6.12 -14.88 0.89
C ASP A 45 4.75 -14.23 0.64
N TYR A 46 4.64 -12.90 0.78
CA TYR A 46 3.38 -12.19 0.57
C TYR A 46 3.02 -12.10 -0.92
N ALA A 47 2.02 -12.87 -1.31
CA ALA A 47 1.48 -12.95 -2.66
C ALA A 47 -0.03 -12.61 -2.66
N PRO A 48 -0.40 -11.31 -2.70
CA PRO A 48 -1.80 -10.92 -2.73
C PRO A 48 -2.44 -11.28 -4.07
N GLU A 49 -3.66 -11.79 -4.02
CA GLU A 49 -4.46 -12.13 -5.19
C GLU A 49 -5.57 -11.09 -5.36
N LEU A 50 -5.65 -10.50 -6.56
CA LEU A 50 -6.73 -9.60 -6.94
C LEU A 50 -7.71 -10.37 -7.81
N ASP A 51 -9.00 -10.22 -7.54
CA ASP A 51 -10.03 -10.74 -8.44
C ASP A 51 -10.12 -9.93 -9.75
N ASP A 52 -10.88 -10.46 -10.71
CA ASP A 52 -11.04 -9.84 -12.04
C ASP A 52 -11.65 -8.42 -11.96
N GLU A 53 -12.54 -8.16 -10.99
CA GLU A 53 -13.19 -6.85 -10.82
C GLU A 53 -12.20 -5.82 -10.29
N GLN A 54 -11.40 -6.20 -9.29
CA GLN A 54 -10.34 -5.38 -8.70
C GLN A 54 -9.25 -5.06 -9.72
N ALA A 55 -8.81 -6.06 -10.50
CA ALA A 55 -7.84 -5.87 -11.57
C ALA A 55 -8.38 -4.94 -12.68
N ALA A 56 -9.64 -5.13 -13.08
CA ALA A 56 -10.29 -4.28 -14.08
C ALA A 56 -10.47 -2.83 -13.60
N LEU A 57 -10.85 -2.63 -12.33
CA LEU A 57 -10.98 -1.30 -11.72
C LEU A 57 -9.66 -0.51 -11.76
N LEU A 58 -8.54 -1.21 -11.56
CA LEU A 58 -7.19 -0.64 -11.62
C LEU A 58 -6.62 -0.60 -13.05
N GLY A 59 -7.30 -1.22 -14.02
CA GLY A 59 -6.85 -1.34 -15.41
C GLY A 59 -5.55 -2.13 -15.56
N LEU A 60 -5.33 -3.13 -14.72
CA LEU A 60 -4.12 -3.97 -14.76
C LEU A 60 -4.21 -4.96 -15.92
N GLY A 61 -3.17 -5.02 -16.76
CA GLY A 61 -3.06 -6.02 -17.83
C GLY A 61 -2.30 -7.28 -17.40
N SER A 62 -1.39 -7.14 -16.44
CA SER A 62 -0.66 -8.23 -15.80
C SER A 62 -0.18 -7.82 -14.40
N ALA A 63 0.38 -8.77 -13.64
CA ALA A 63 0.89 -8.51 -12.30
C ALA A 63 2.06 -7.51 -12.29
N GLU A 64 2.88 -7.49 -13.34
CA GLU A 64 4.04 -6.60 -13.48
C GLU A 64 3.64 -5.12 -13.63
N ASP A 65 2.41 -4.85 -14.07
CA ASP A 65 1.87 -3.49 -14.13
C ASP A 65 1.59 -2.93 -12.73
N ALA A 66 1.48 -3.79 -11.70
CA ALA A 66 1.12 -3.41 -10.35
C ALA A 66 2.35 -3.09 -9.49
N LEU A 67 2.30 -1.93 -8.82
CA LEU A 67 3.10 -1.65 -7.64
C LEU A 67 2.21 -1.90 -6.42
N VAL A 68 2.66 -2.78 -5.51
CA VAL A 68 1.96 -3.10 -4.27
C VAL A 68 2.66 -2.44 -3.09
N LEU A 69 1.90 -1.74 -2.27
CA LEU A 69 2.36 -1.09 -1.04
C LEU A 69 1.44 -1.49 0.11
N VAL A 70 2.00 -1.75 1.28
CA VAL A 70 1.23 -2.02 2.50
C VAL A 70 1.19 -0.77 3.37
N VAL A 71 0.05 -0.50 4.02
CA VAL A 71 -0.08 0.63 4.94
C VAL A 71 0.56 0.27 6.28
N VAL A 72 1.50 1.09 6.72
CA VAL A 72 2.22 0.89 7.98
C VAL A 72 1.58 1.73 9.08
N THR A 73 1.28 1.09 10.19
CA THR A 73 0.90 1.73 11.46
C THR A 73 2.15 1.81 12.34
N PRO A 74 2.66 3.01 12.64
CA PRO A 74 3.79 3.18 13.54
C PRO A 74 3.48 2.66 14.95
N GLY A 75 4.43 1.97 15.57
CA GLY A 75 4.37 1.58 16.97
C GLY A 75 5.11 2.57 17.89
N ALA A 76 5.24 2.20 19.16
CA ALA A 76 6.05 2.98 20.13
C ALA A 76 7.54 3.00 19.75
N SER A 77 8.00 1.95 19.09
CA SER A 77 9.30 1.85 18.44
C SER A 77 9.16 1.30 17.01
N PRO A 78 10.22 1.40 16.17
CA PRO A 78 10.20 0.77 14.85
C PRO A 78 9.94 -0.75 14.87
N ALA A 79 10.34 -1.44 15.92
CA ALA A 79 10.10 -2.89 16.09
C ALA A 79 8.62 -3.21 16.37
N ASP A 80 7.87 -2.24 16.91
CA ASP A 80 6.45 -2.39 17.21
C ASP A 80 5.54 -1.96 16.04
N ALA A 81 6.12 -1.54 14.91
CA ALA A 81 5.36 -1.15 13.74
C ALA A 81 4.65 -2.36 13.13
N THR A 82 3.45 -2.12 12.60
CA THR A 82 2.66 -3.16 11.92
C THR A 82 2.27 -2.74 10.50
N ALA A 83 2.06 -3.70 9.61
CA ALA A 83 1.56 -3.52 8.27
C ALA A 83 0.17 -4.15 8.12
N ASN A 84 -0.69 -3.48 7.36
CA ASN A 84 -1.95 -4.04 6.91
C ASN A 84 -1.73 -4.85 5.62
N LEU A 85 -1.71 -6.18 5.75
CA LEU A 85 -1.61 -7.10 4.61
C LEU A 85 -2.97 -7.40 3.98
N LEU A 86 -4.08 -7.19 4.70
CA LEU A 86 -5.42 -7.42 4.19
C LEU A 86 -5.87 -6.36 3.17
N ALA A 87 -5.41 -5.12 3.33
CA ALA A 87 -5.83 -4.00 2.49
C ALA A 87 -4.66 -3.19 1.91
N PRO A 88 -3.87 -3.76 0.98
CA PRO A 88 -2.78 -3.07 0.32
C PRO A 88 -3.27 -1.90 -0.54
N VAL A 89 -2.38 -0.94 -0.78
CA VAL A 89 -2.51 0.03 -1.85
C VAL A 89 -1.89 -0.57 -3.11
N VAL A 90 -2.71 -0.74 -4.14
CA VAL A 90 -2.27 -1.22 -5.45
C VAL A 90 -2.29 -0.05 -6.42
N VAL A 91 -1.18 0.16 -7.11
CA VAL A 91 -0.98 1.23 -8.09
C VAL A 91 -0.68 0.59 -9.44
N ASN A 92 -1.46 0.90 -10.45
CA ASN A 92 -1.09 0.63 -11.82
C ASN A 92 0.03 1.59 -12.24
N GLN A 93 1.23 1.09 -12.48
CA GLN A 93 2.40 1.91 -12.77
C GLN A 93 2.30 2.64 -14.12
N ARG A 94 1.48 2.13 -15.05
CA ARG A 94 1.30 2.70 -16.40
C ARG A 94 0.31 3.85 -16.40
N THR A 95 -0.83 3.66 -15.74
CA THR A 95 -1.92 4.65 -15.72
C THR A 95 -1.88 5.56 -14.50
N ARG A 96 -1.15 5.17 -13.46
CA ARG A 96 -1.10 5.80 -12.13
C ARG A 96 -2.44 5.77 -11.39
N THR A 97 -3.38 4.96 -11.85
CA THR A 97 -4.59 4.64 -11.10
C THR A 97 -4.22 3.81 -9.88
N ALA A 98 -4.78 4.17 -8.73
CA ALA A 98 -4.50 3.48 -7.48
C ALA A 98 -5.77 3.29 -6.65
N ALA A 99 -5.83 2.20 -5.92
CA ALA A 99 -6.88 1.91 -4.95
C ALA A 99 -6.28 1.21 -3.73
N GLN A 100 -6.92 1.41 -2.58
CA GLN A 100 -6.72 0.50 -1.46
C GLN A 100 -7.71 -0.65 -1.64
N VAL A 101 -7.19 -1.85 -1.87
CA VAL A 101 -7.96 -3.04 -2.23
C VAL A 101 -8.07 -3.91 -0.99
N VAL A 102 -9.28 -4.28 -0.58
CA VAL A 102 -9.48 -5.28 0.48
C VAL A 102 -9.48 -6.66 -0.17
N LEU A 103 -8.53 -7.52 0.21
CA LEU A 103 -8.33 -8.83 -0.38
C LEU A 103 -9.32 -9.86 0.19
N ASP A 104 -9.75 -10.81 -0.63
CA ASP A 104 -10.54 -11.98 -0.20
C ASP A 104 -9.62 -13.13 0.22
N GLN A 105 -8.68 -12.83 1.11
CA GLN A 105 -7.71 -13.76 1.67
C GLN A 105 -7.64 -13.57 3.18
N ASP A 106 -7.34 -14.65 3.93
CA ASP A 106 -7.15 -14.58 5.38
C ASP A 106 -5.76 -14.00 5.71
N LEU A 107 -5.64 -12.67 5.59
CA LEU A 107 -4.42 -11.93 5.81
C LEU A 107 -4.55 -11.00 7.03
N PRO A 108 -3.47 -10.80 7.80
CA PRO A 108 -3.51 -9.99 9.00
C PRO A 108 -3.69 -8.49 8.70
N LEU A 109 -4.54 -7.83 9.49
CA LEU A 109 -4.65 -6.37 9.53
C LEU A 109 -3.44 -5.69 10.20
N HIS A 110 -2.75 -6.42 11.09
CA HIS A 110 -1.64 -5.94 11.90
C HIS A 110 -0.49 -6.97 11.91
N ALA A 111 0.21 -7.11 10.79
CA ALA A 111 1.41 -7.94 10.72
C ALA A 111 2.63 -7.18 11.27
N PRO A 112 3.41 -7.72 12.23
CA PRO A 112 4.63 -7.07 12.71
C PRO A 112 5.67 -6.88 11.58
N LEU A 113 6.33 -5.71 11.52
CA LEU A 113 7.42 -5.46 10.56
C LEU A 113 8.78 -6.01 11.04
N GLY A 114 8.97 -6.13 12.35
CA GLY A 114 10.25 -6.51 12.97
C GLY A 114 10.46 -8.02 13.19
N GLY A 115 9.78 -8.86 12.40
CA GLY A 115 9.81 -10.32 12.50
C GLY A 115 11.01 -10.96 11.82
#